data_AF-F2ULD7-F1
#
_entry.id   AF-F2ULD7-F1
#
_cell.length_a   1.000
_cell.length_b   1.000
_cell.length_c   1.000
_cell.angle_alpha   90.00
_cell.angle_beta   90.00
_cell.angle_gamma   90.00
#
_symmetry.space_group_name_H-M   'P 1'
#
loop_
_entity.id
_entity.type
_entity.pdbx_description
1 polymer ?
#
loop_
_entity_poly.entity_id
_entity_poly.type
_entity_poly.pdbx_seq_one_letter_code
_entity_poly.pdbx_strand_id
1 'polypeptide(L)'
;MSEPAPKKAKPAYTFNVNKALDKEFETKPLREVVQLPPSALQGLADRANEMLAAFHVKTIADLAQWKHARIAQAICTLAAVEEEGKRDPSGESNINKALDKDYETKSLKEISEAPVHCLQGLADWTDSTLSKLNVKTVSDLANWKFVRWSQALVELAKFESPDHSS
;
A
#
# COMPACT_ATOMS: atom_id res chain seq x y z
N MET A 1 42.23 36.84 4.65
CA MET A 1 41.21 35.82 4.38
C MET A 1 40.17 35.95 5.47
N SER A 2 39.05 36.62 5.21
CA SER A 2 37.96 36.76 6.18
C SER A 2 37.23 35.43 6.31
N GLU A 3 37.04 34.97 7.54
CA GLU A 3 36.30 33.76 7.89
C GLU A 3 34.85 33.85 7.36
N PRO A 4 34.31 32.80 6.72
CA PRO A 4 32.94 32.84 6.24
C PRO A 4 31.96 32.94 7.43
N ALA A 5 30.98 33.83 7.30
CA ALA A 5 29.97 34.04 8.33
C ALA A 5 29.24 32.73 8.69
N PRO A 6 28.90 32.51 9.98
CA PRO A 6 28.24 31.29 10.41
C PRO A 6 26.89 31.12 9.70
N LYS A 7 26.67 29.94 9.10
CA LYS A 7 25.37 29.59 8.50
C LYS A 7 24.30 29.65 9.58
N LYS A 8 23.22 30.39 9.34
CA LYS A 8 22.05 30.41 10.23
C LYS A 8 21.56 28.98 10.44
N ALA A 9 21.38 28.58 11.71
CA ALA A 9 20.81 27.28 12.05
C ALA A 9 19.41 27.16 11.39
N LYS A 10 19.16 26.02 10.73
CA LYS A 10 17.83 25.74 10.20
C LYS A 10 16.84 25.54 11.36
N PRO A 11 15.57 25.95 11.21
CA PRO A 11 14.53 25.60 12.17
C PRO A 11 14.43 24.08 12.35
N ALA A 12 14.00 23.63 13.52
CA ALA A 12 13.72 22.21 13.76
C ALA A 12 12.60 21.71 12.85
N TYR A 13 12.72 20.48 12.36
CA TYR A 13 11.65 19.83 11.60
C TYR A 13 10.47 19.50 12.51
N THR A 14 9.25 19.80 12.06
CA THR A 14 8.02 19.66 12.86
C THR A 14 7.03 18.63 12.29
N PHE A 15 7.36 17.95 11.19
CA PHE A 15 6.48 16.93 10.63
C PHE A 15 6.37 15.75 11.60
N ASN A 16 5.21 15.10 11.63
CA ASN A 16 4.98 13.92 12.45
C ASN A 16 3.99 12.97 11.77
N VAL A 17 4.13 11.68 12.05
CA VAL A 17 3.28 10.60 11.52
C VAL A 17 2.76 9.71 12.64
N ASN A 18 2.59 10.26 13.85
CA ASN A 18 2.28 9.52 15.08
C ASN A 18 0.97 8.72 15.01
N LYS A 19 0.06 9.08 14.11
CA LYS A 19 -1.19 8.34 13.87
C LYS A 19 -1.05 7.15 12.91
N ALA A 20 0.10 7.01 12.26
CA ALA A 20 0.40 5.94 11.33
C ALA A 20 1.40 4.92 11.91
N LEU A 21 2.20 5.30 12.91
CA LEU A 21 3.24 4.45 13.50
C LEU A 21 2.87 4.05 14.93
N ASP A 22 3.28 2.85 15.33
CA ASP A 22 3.30 2.48 16.74
C ASP A 22 4.21 3.44 17.52
N LYS A 23 3.91 3.65 18.81
CA LYS A 23 4.53 4.66 19.66
C LYS A 23 6.04 4.51 19.74
N GLU A 24 6.55 3.29 19.68
CA GLU A 24 7.99 2.99 19.70
C GLU A 24 8.74 3.59 18.48
N PHE A 25 8.05 3.79 17.35
CA PHE A 25 8.68 4.15 16.08
C PHE A 25 8.43 5.59 15.64
N GLU A 26 7.67 6.38 16.41
CA GLU A 26 7.27 7.76 16.05
C GLU A 26 8.44 8.73 15.83
N THR A 27 9.62 8.43 16.38
CA THR A 27 10.81 9.29 16.32
C THR A 27 11.88 8.80 15.32
N LYS A 28 11.66 7.66 14.65
CA LYS A 28 12.61 7.10 13.70
C LYS A 28 12.57 7.85 12.36
N PRO A 29 13.70 7.97 11.66
CA PRO A 29 13.73 8.51 10.30
C PRO A 29 12.92 7.60 9.35
N LEU A 30 12.28 8.19 8.34
CA LEU A 30 11.36 7.44 7.46
C LEU A 30 12.08 6.30 6.71
N ARG A 31 13.34 6.49 6.33
CA ARG A 31 14.19 5.47 5.70
C ARG A 31 14.43 4.25 6.58
N GLU A 32 14.39 4.41 7.90
CA GLU A 32 14.45 3.29 8.85
C GLU A 32 13.06 2.69 9.04
N VAL A 33 12.04 3.55 9.21
CA VAL A 33 10.64 3.13 9.38
C VAL A 33 10.20 2.19 8.24
N VAL A 34 10.51 2.50 6.99
CA VAL A 34 10.07 1.67 5.85
C VAL A 34 10.70 0.26 5.84
N GLN A 35 11.80 0.04 6.57
CA GLN A 35 12.44 -1.27 6.72
C GLN A 35 11.88 -2.08 7.90
N LEU A 36 11.04 -1.48 8.74
CA LEU A 36 10.41 -2.15 9.88
C LEU A 36 9.29 -3.11 9.42
N PRO A 37 8.93 -4.11 10.25
CA PRO A 37 7.80 -4.99 9.95
C PRO A 37 6.47 -4.24 9.91
N PRO A 38 5.43 -4.79 9.24
CA PRO A 38 4.11 -4.17 9.18
C PRO A 38 3.48 -3.80 10.52
N SER A 39 3.77 -4.53 11.61
CA SER A 39 3.27 -4.20 12.96
C SER A 39 3.83 -2.90 13.53
N ALA A 40 4.85 -2.30 12.91
CA ALA A 40 5.25 -0.93 13.20
C ALA A 40 4.20 0.12 12.80
N LEU A 41 3.17 -0.26 12.04
CA LEU A 41 2.04 0.60 11.73
C LEU A 41 0.98 0.55 12.84
N GLN A 42 0.50 1.72 13.27
CA GLN A 42 -0.45 1.83 14.37
C GLN A 42 -1.76 1.09 14.08
N GLY A 43 -2.08 0.12 14.94
CA GLY A 43 -3.30 -0.68 14.86
C GLY A 43 -3.16 -1.96 14.03
N LEU A 44 -1.94 -2.30 13.59
CA LEU A 44 -1.62 -3.62 13.06
C LEU A 44 -0.88 -4.42 14.15
N ALA A 45 -1.51 -5.48 14.67
CA ALA A 45 -0.90 -6.30 15.72
C ALA A 45 0.22 -7.21 15.18
N ASP A 46 1.15 -7.65 16.05
CA ASP A 46 2.30 -8.49 15.66
C ASP A 46 1.93 -9.76 14.89
N ARG A 47 0.78 -10.39 15.22
CA ARG A 47 0.26 -11.55 14.48
C ARG A 47 0.08 -11.28 12.97
N ALA A 48 -0.10 -10.02 12.57
CA ALA A 48 -0.22 -9.64 11.18
C ALA A 48 1.10 -9.79 10.41
N ASN A 49 2.25 -9.74 11.09
CA ASN A 49 3.56 -9.94 10.45
C ASN A 49 3.67 -11.35 9.86
N GLU A 50 3.29 -12.38 10.63
CA GLU A 50 3.29 -13.77 10.15
C GLU A 50 2.29 -13.96 9.00
N MET A 51 1.10 -13.38 9.11
CA MET A 51 0.08 -13.43 8.05
C MET A 51 0.57 -12.78 6.76
N LEU A 52 1.21 -11.60 6.84
CA LEU A 52 1.72 -10.86 5.70
C LEU A 52 2.98 -11.51 5.10
N ALA A 53 3.81 -12.13 5.94
CA ALA A 53 4.98 -12.87 5.47
C ALA A 53 4.62 -14.03 4.52
N ALA A 54 3.44 -14.63 4.67
CA ALA A 54 2.91 -15.63 3.74
C ALA A 54 2.72 -15.09 2.30
N PHE A 55 2.61 -13.77 2.15
CA PHE A 55 2.55 -13.06 0.87
C PHE A 55 3.90 -12.45 0.45
N HIS A 56 4.99 -12.84 1.12
CA HIS A 56 6.32 -12.23 1.00
C HIS A 56 6.37 -10.75 1.41
N VAL A 57 5.42 -10.29 2.23
CA VAL A 57 5.41 -8.93 2.78
C VAL A 57 6.00 -8.95 4.18
N LYS A 58 7.27 -8.54 4.31
CA LYS A 58 8.02 -8.58 5.58
C LYS A 58 8.29 -7.20 6.16
N THR A 59 8.22 -6.16 5.34
CA THR A 59 8.48 -4.77 5.72
C THR A 59 7.36 -3.84 5.29
N ILE A 60 7.33 -2.63 5.85
CA ILE A 60 6.47 -1.53 5.39
C ILE A 60 6.75 -1.24 3.90
N ALA A 61 8.01 -1.33 3.46
CA ALA A 61 8.38 -1.21 2.06
C ALA A 61 7.78 -2.31 1.18
N ASP A 62 7.82 -3.57 1.61
CA ASP A 62 7.20 -4.67 0.87
C ASP A 62 5.68 -4.45 0.76
N LEU A 63 5.03 -4.01 1.83
CA LEU A 63 3.60 -3.73 1.84
C LEU A 63 3.25 -2.60 0.85
N ALA A 64 4.09 -1.57 0.76
CA ALA A 64 3.92 -0.48 -0.23
C ALA A 64 4.08 -0.94 -1.68
N GLN A 65 4.96 -1.92 -1.92
CA GLN A 65 5.25 -2.48 -3.24
C GLN A 65 4.36 -3.67 -3.60
N TRP A 66 3.47 -4.10 -2.69
CA TRP A 66 2.71 -5.32 -2.87
C TRP A 66 1.80 -5.25 -4.10
N LYS A 67 2.11 -6.06 -5.12
CA LYS A 67 1.48 -5.98 -6.45
C LYS A 67 -0.05 -6.08 -6.40
N HIS A 68 -0.59 -6.95 -5.54
CA HIS A 68 -2.04 -7.18 -5.47
C HIS A 68 -2.77 -5.96 -4.92
N ALA A 69 -2.18 -5.27 -3.94
CA ALA A 69 -2.77 -4.04 -3.42
C ALA A 69 -2.75 -2.90 -4.47
N ARG A 70 -1.69 -2.82 -5.29
CA ARG A 70 -1.62 -1.86 -6.40
C ARG A 70 -2.63 -2.14 -7.50
N ILE A 71 -2.77 -3.41 -7.87
CA ILE A 71 -3.79 -3.86 -8.84
C ILE A 71 -5.18 -3.50 -8.31
N ALA A 72 -5.47 -3.81 -7.05
CA ALA A 72 -6.75 -3.48 -6.42
C ALA A 72 -7.03 -1.97 -6.45
N GLN A 73 -6.04 -1.15 -6.09
CA GLN A 73 -6.15 0.31 -6.17
C GLN A 73 -6.43 0.82 -7.60
N ALA A 74 -5.74 0.28 -8.59
CA ALA A 74 -5.94 0.64 -9.99
C ALA A 74 -7.35 0.26 -10.48
N ILE A 75 -7.81 -0.96 -10.15
CA ILE A 75 -9.16 -1.43 -10.47
C ILE A 75 -10.20 -0.50 -9.85
N CYS A 76 -10.14 -0.24 -8.54
CA CYS A 76 -11.12 0.62 -7.87
C CYS A 76 -11.10 2.07 -8.37
N THR A 77 -9.93 2.59 -8.74
CA THR A 77 -9.80 3.94 -9.32
C THR A 77 -10.55 4.03 -10.66
N LEU A 78 -10.40 3.03 -11.52
CA LEU A 78 -11.05 3.00 -12.83
C LEU A 78 -12.51 2.55 -12.75
N ALA A 79 -12.87 1.68 -11.82
CA ALA A 79 -14.26 1.29 -11.55
C ALA A 79 -15.12 2.50 -11.17
N ALA A 80 -14.55 3.51 -10.50
CA ALA A 80 -15.25 4.74 -10.13
C ALA A 80 -15.70 5.59 -11.34
N VAL A 81 -15.15 5.34 -12.52
CA VAL A 81 -15.51 6.03 -13.78
C VAL A 81 -16.08 5.08 -14.83
N GLU A 82 -16.41 3.85 -14.45
CA GLU A 82 -17.00 2.85 -15.34
C GLU A 82 -18.50 3.16 -15.58
N GLU A 83 -18.90 3.24 -16.84
CA GLU A 83 -20.30 3.39 -17.22
C GLU A 83 -20.96 2.00 -17.38
N GLU A 84 -21.90 1.70 -16.48
CA GLU A 84 -22.57 0.40 -16.42
C GLU A 84 -23.31 0.07 -17.74
N GLY A 85 -22.97 -1.07 -18.35
CA GLY A 85 -23.57 -1.54 -19.59
C GLY A 85 -23.22 -0.72 -20.85
N LYS A 86 -22.23 0.19 -20.77
CA LYS A 86 -21.83 1.05 -21.91
C LYS A 86 -20.53 0.63 -22.59
N ARG A 87 -19.99 -0.56 -22.29
CA ARG A 87 -18.79 -1.06 -22.95
C ARG A 87 -19.06 -1.31 -24.43
N ASP A 88 -18.31 -0.64 -25.30
CA ASP A 88 -18.31 -0.94 -26.74
C ASP A 88 -17.75 -2.36 -26.97
N PRO A 89 -18.51 -3.27 -27.61
CA PRO A 89 -18.08 -4.65 -27.85
C PRO A 89 -16.85 -4.77 -28.77
N SER A 90 -16.49 -3.72 -29.51
CA SER A 90 -15.27 -3.66 -30.32
C SER A 90 -14.01 -3.28 -29.51
N GLY A 91 -14.14 -2.90 -28.24
CA GLY A 91 -13.01 -2.47 -27.42
C GLY A 91 -12.08 -3.61 -27.00
N GLU A 92 -10.79 -3.52 -27.32
CA GLU A 92 -9.78 -4.59 -27.15
C GLU A 92 -9.16 -4.71 -25.74
N SER A 93 -9.46 -3.78 -24.83
CA SER A 93 -8.80 -3.67 -23.52
C SER A 93 -9.04 -4.91 -22.63
N ASN A 94 -7.96 -5.50 -22.11
CA ASN A 94 -8.02 -6.62 -21.17
C ASN A 94 -6.94 -6.50 -20.09
N ILE A 95 -7.20 -7.07 -18.92
CA ILE A 95 -6.28 -7.13 -17.78
C ILE A 95 -6.14 -8.58 -17.26
N ASN A 96 -6.23 -9.56 -18.14
CA ASN A 96 -6.29 -10.99 -17.77
C ASN A 96 -5.04 -11.46 -16.99
N LYS A 97 -3.91 -10.75 -17.10
CA LYS A 97 -2.70 -11.01 -16.29
C LYS A 97 -2.78 -10.48 -14.85
N ALA A 98 -3.83 -9.74 -14.52
CA ALA A 98 -4.11 -9.26 -13.17
C ALA A 98 -5.21 -10.08 -12.48
N LEU A 99 -5.95 -10.89 -13.22
CA LEU A 99 -7.15 -11.58 -12.74
C LEU A 99 -6.98 -13.10 -12.81
N ASP A 100 -7.62 -13.79 -11.88
CA ASP A 100 -7.89 -15.20 -12.00
C ASP A 100 -8.86 -15.47 -13.16
N LYS A 101 -8.78 -16.66 -13.75
CA LYS A 101 -9.47 -17.04 -14.99
C LYS A 101 -10.98 -16.84 -14.92
N ASP A 102 -11.59 -17.11 -13.76
CA ASP A 102 -13.04 -17.01 -13.58
C ASP A 102 -13.55 -15.56 -13.54
N TYR A 103 -12.64 -14.58 -13.44
CA TYR A 103 -12.95 -13.16 -13.36
C TYR A 103 -12.53 -12.36 -14.60
N GLU A 104 -11.87 -12.97 -15.59
CA GLU A 104 -11.33 -12.26 -16.77
C GLU A 104 -12.39 -11.56 -17.63
N THR A 105 -13.67 -11.95 -17.52
CA THR A 105 -14.79 -11.36 -18.27
C THR A 105 -15.66 -10.39 -17.46
N LYS A 106 -15.29 -10.15 -16.19
CA LYS A 106 -16.04 -9.29 -15.28
C LYS A 106 -15.71 -7.82 -15.51
N SER A 107 -16.70 -6.96 -15.26
CA SER A 107 -16.51 -5.51 -15.23
C SER A 107 -15.62 -5.08 -14.05
N LEU A 108 -15.02 -3.88 -14.11
CA LEU A 108 -14.19 -3.38 -13.01
C LEU A 108 -15.02 -3.19 -11.74
N LYS A 109 -16.29 -2.78 -11.88
CA LYS A 109 -17.24 -2.68 -10.76
C LYS A 109 -17.49 -4.04 -10.11
N GLU A 110 -17.79 -5.08 -10.90
CA GLU A 110 -17.93 -6.46 -10.39
C GLU A 110 -16.64 -6.96 -9.71
N ILE A 111 -15.47 -6.69 -10.30
CA ILE A 111 -14.19 -7.11 -9.70
C ILE A 111 -13.92 -6.36 -8.40
N SER A 112 -14.28 -5.08 -8.29
CA SER A 112 -14.06 -4.30 -7.07
C SER A 112 -14.80 -4.88 -5.85
N GLU A 113 -15.94 -5.52 -6.09
CA GLU A 113 -16.78 -6.17 -5.07
C GLU A 113 -16.43 -7.65 -4.86
N ALA A 114 -15.60 -8.22 -5.75
CA ALA A 114 -15.19 -9.61 -5.68
C ALA A 114 -14.20 -9.90 -4.54
N PRO A 115 -14.09 -11.17 -4.09
CA PRO A 115 -13.07 -11.60 -3.13
C PRO A 115 -11.65 -11.38 -3.65
N VAL A 116 -10.67 -11.31 -2.75
CA VAL A 116 -9.29 -10.97 -3.12
C VAL A 116 -8.62 -12.04 -4.00
N HIS A 117 -8.97 -13.33 -3.85
CA HIS A 117 -8.46 -14.40 -4.74
C HIS A 117 -8.80 -14.19 -6.23
N CYS A 118 -9.72 -13.27 -6.57
CA CYS A 118 -9.94 -12.92 -7.98
C CYS A 118 -8.70 -12.29 -8.65
N LEU A 119 -7.69 -11.88 -7.87
CA LEU A 119 -6.43 -11.37 -8.39
C LEU A 119 -5.46 -12.51 -8.67
N GLN A 120 -4.86 -12.49 -9.86
CA GLN A 120 -3.99 -13.58 -10.33
C GLN A 120 -2.81 -13.85 -9.37
N GLY A 121 -2.67 -15.12 -9.00
CA GLY A 121 -1.59 -15.61 -8.14
C GLY A 121 -1.93 -15.61 -6.65
N LEU A 122 -3.16 -15.28 -6.29
CA LEU A 122 -3.74 -15.53 -4.98
C LEU A 122 -4.62 -16.78 -5.06
N ALA A 123 -4.49 -17.68 -4.08
CA ALA A 123 -5.26 -18.92 -4.01
C ALA A 123 -6.26 -18.84 -2.85
N ASP A 124 -7.26 -19.72 -2.77
CA ASP A 124 -8.36 -19.62 -1.79
C ASP A 124 -7.93 -19.41 -0.32
N TRP A 125 -6.78 -19.95 0.08
CA TRP A 125 -6.24 -19.75 1.44
C TRP A 125 -5.97 -18.27 1.76
N THR A 126 -5.74 -17.43 0.75
CA THR A 126 -5.43 -16.00 0.90
C THR A 126 -6.61 -15.24 1.48
N ASP A 127 -7.83 -15.58 1.09
CA ASP A 127 -9.04 -14.92 1.59
C ASP A 127 -9.27 -15.21 3.08
N SER A 128 -9.04 -16.45 3.50
CA SER A 128 -9.09 -16.84 4.91
C SER A 128 -8.05 -16.09 5.75
N THR A 129 -6.85 -15.86 5.20
CA THR A 129 -5.80 -15.09 5.89
C THR A 129 -6.13 -13.60 5.93
N LEU A 130 -6.55 -13.01 4.80
CA LEU A 130 -6.81 -11.58 4.69
C LEU A 130 -8.09 -11.13 5.40
N SER A 131 -9.12 -11.98 5.46
CA SER A 131 -10.34 -11.68 6.20
C SER A 131 -10.08 -11.45 7.70
N LYS A 132 -9.06 -12.11 8.28
CA LYS A 132 -8.61 -11.89 9.67
C LYS A 132 -7.98 -10.51 9.88
N LEU A 133 -7.58 -9.84 8.81
CA LEU A 133 -7.10 -8.46 8.77
C LEU A 133 -8.19 -7.47 8.32
N ASN A 134 -9.45 -7.93 8.27
CA ASN A 134 -10.61 -7.20 7.77
C ASN A 134 -10.51 -6.80 6.29
N VAL A 135 -9.84 -7.62 5.48
CA VAL A 135 -9.75 -7.45 4.02
C VAL A 135 -10.45 -8.63 3.36
N LYS A 136 -11.65 -8.41 2.79
CA LYS A 136 -12.47 -9.47 2.17
C LYS A 136 -12.59 -9.30 0.67
N THR A 137 -12.66 -8.07 0.19
CA THR A 137 -12.87 -7.72 -1.21
C THR A 137 -11.67 -6.99 -1.80
N VAL A 138 -11.63 -6.89 -3.14
CA VAL A 138 -10.67 -6.02 -3.84
C VAL A 138 -10.78 -4.58 -3.35
N SER A 139 -11.99 -4.07 -3.14
CA SER A 139 -12.22 -2.73 -2.59
C SER A 139 -11.68 -2.57 -1.16
N ASP A 140 -11.82 -3.58 -0.30
CA ASP A 140 -11.21 -3.56 1.04
C ASP A 140 -9.69 -3.46 0.94
N LEU A 141 -9.07 -4.25 0.05
CA LEU A 141 -7.62 -4.23 -0.14
C LEU A 141 -7.14 -2.89 -0.73
N ALA A 142 -7.86 -2.35 -1.71
CA ALA A 142 -7.58 -1.06 -2.32
C ALA A 142 -7.64 0.09 -1.31
N ASN A 143 -8.58 0.01 -0.37
CA ASN A 143 -8.81 1.03 0.65
C ASN A 143 -8.13 0.73 1.99
N TRP A 144 -7.37 -0.35 2.08
CA TRP A 144 -6.74 -0.75 3.33
C TRP A 144 -5.71 0.31 3.76
N LYS A 145 -6.01 0.98 4.87
CA LYS A 145 -5.23 2.14 5.34
C LYS A 145 -3.73 1.85 5.48
N PHE A 146 -3.36 0.64 5.86
CA PHE A 146 -1.98 0.24 6.07
C PHE A 146 -1.18 0.23 4.77
N VAL A 147 -1.76 -0.24 3.66
CA VAL A 147 -1.14 -0.12 2.33
C VAL A 147 -0.96 1.35 1.97
N ARG A 148 -1.99 2.18 2.16
CA ARG A 148 -1.93 3.62 1.83
C ARG A 148 -0.87 4.36 2.65
N TRP A 149 -0.78 4.08 3.94
CA TRP A 149 0.26 4.62 4.81
C TRP A 149 1.65 4.15 4.40
N SER A 150 1.83 2.84 4.16
CA SER A 150 3.10 2.30 3.67
C SER A 150 3.55 2.98 2.37
N GLN A 151 2.65 3.15 1.41
CA GLN A 151 2.95 3.83 0.14
C GLN A 151 3.37 5.28 0.35
N ALA A 152 2.65 6.03 1.20
CA ALA A 152 3.00 7.42 1.52
C ALA A 152 4.35 7.52 2.25
N LEU A 153 4.61 6.65 3.23
CA LEU A 153 5.87 6.60 3.97
C LEU A 153 7.05 6.30 3.03
N VAL A 154 6.92 5.30 2.17
CA VAL A 154 7.95 4.95 1.17
C VAL A 154 8.17 6.07 0.18
N GLU A 155 7.13 6.76 -0.26
CA GLU A 155 7.28 7.88 -1.18
C GLU A 155 8.06 9.03 -0.53
N LEU A 156 7.68 9.45 0.68
CA LEU A 156 8.35 10.53 1.39
C LEU A 156 9.77 10.17 1.83
N ALA A 157 10.04 8.91 2.16
CA ALA A 157 11.38 8.44 2.51
C ALA A 157 12.42 8.69 1.40
N LYS A 158 12.01 8.74 0.13
CA LYS A 158 12.90 9.06 -1.01
C LYS A 158 13.48 10.47 -0.95
N PHE A 159 12.81 11.37 -0.22
CA PHE A 159 13.19 12.78 -0.08
C PHE A 159 13.85 13.08 1.27
N GLU A 160 14.12 12.05 2.08
CA GLU A 160 14.81 12.21 3.35
C GLU A 160 16.32 12.39 3.12
N SER A 161 16.86 13.55 3.50
CA SER A 161 18.31 13.80 3.47
C SER A 161 18.98 13.29 4.75
N PRO A 162 20.09 12.52 4.65
CA PRO A 162 20.81 12.02 5.83
C PRO A 162 21.34 13.14 6.73
N ASP A 163 21.64 14.31 6.15
CA ASP A 163 22.27 15.43 6.84
C ASP A 163 21.30 16.59 7.08
N HIS A 164 20.00 16.40 6.81
CA HIS A 164 19.00 17.47 6.84
C HIS A 164 19.41 18.67 5.95
N SER A 165 20.26 18.42 4.96
CA SER A 165 20.70 19.38 3.95
C SER A 165 19.62 19.56 2.89
N SER A 166 19.56 20.76 2.30
CA SER A 166 18.58 21.13 1.27
C SER A 166 19.25 21.10 -0.09
#